data_AF-A0AB35Y1K7-F1
#
_entry.id   AF-A0AB35Y1K7-F1
#
_cell.length_a   1.000
_cell.length_b   1.000
_cell.length_c   1.000
_cell.angle_alpha   90.00
_cell.angle_beta   90.00
_cell.angle_gamma   90.00
#
_symmetry.space_group_name_H-M   'P 1'
#
loop_
_entity.id
_entity.type
_entity.pdbx_description
1 polymer ?
#
loop_
_entity_poly.entity_id
_entity_poly.type
_entity_poly.pdbx_seq_one_letter_code
_entity_poly.pdbx_strand_id
1 'polypeptide(L)'
;MLVKVEHRRKRNSVLDQTFYCCSTYRKYGAKACDSHNLEARVLHEAVFADIQAHAKAAVSNREALVKKIANQMHLRVSSDRAQHKRDLKQCKARIAEIEDLY
;
A
#
# COMPACT_ATOMS: atom_id res chain seq x y z
N MET A 1 -22.27 -9.74 -10.44
CA MET A 1 -21.56 -10.87 -11.09
C MET A 1 -20.74 -11.59 -10.04
N LEU A 2 -21.10 -12.82 -9.71
CA LEU A 2 -20.31 -13.71 -8.86
C LEU A 2 -19.10 -14.17 -9.70
N VAL A 3 -17.90 -13.73 -9.32
CA VAL A 3 -16.67 -14.12 -10.00
C VAL A 3 -16.50 -15.63 -9.85
N LYS A 4 -16.22 -16.32 -10.96
CA LYS A 4 -15.95 -17.76 -11.03
C LYS A 4 -15.00 -18.15 -9.90
N VAL A 5 -15.53 -18.87 -8.91
CA VAL A 5 -14.72 -19.55 -7.90
C VAL A 5 -14.03 -20.68 -8.63
N GLU A 6 -12.79 -20.45 -9.07
CA GLU A 6 -11.95 -21.51 -9.61
C GLU A 6 -11.91 -22.66 -8.60
N HIS A 7 -12.31 -23.84 -9.08
CA HIS A 7 -12.33 -25.14 -8.42
C HIS A 7 -12.14 -25.10 -6.89
N ARG A 8 -13.27 -25.12 -6.18
CA ARG A 8 -13.37 -25.33 -4.72
C ARG A 8 -12.46 -26.50 -4.31
N ARG A 9 -11.21 -26.23 -3.94
CA ARG A 9 -10.50 -27.10 -2.99
C ARG A 9 -11.41 -27.17 -1.77
N LYS A 10 -11.78 -28.38 -1.32
CA LYS A 10 -12.46 -28.57 -0.04
C LYS A 10 -11.52 -28.05 1.04
N ARG A 11 -11.79 -26.85 1.52
CA ARG A 11 -10.92 -26.11 2.40
C ARG A 11 -11.70 -25.78 3.68
N ASN A 12 -11.31 -26.43 4.77
CA ASN A 12 -12.04 -26.44 6.04
C ASN A 12 -11.69 -25.24 6.95
N SER A 13 -10.75 -24.37 6.57
CA SER A 13 -10.31 -23.25 7.40
C SER A 13 -11.02 -21.94 7.03
N VAL A 14 -11.24 -21.06 8.01
CA VAL A 14 -11.86 -19.73 7.81
C VAL A 14 -11.07 -18.89 6.80
N LEU A 15 -9.74 -19.02 6.78
CA LEU A 15 -8.85 -18.31 5.86
C LEU A 15 -9.10 -18.69 4.39
N ASP A 16 -9.68 -19.86 4.14
CA ASP A 16 -9.96 -20.36 2.81
C ASP A 16 -11.32 -19.99 2.25
N GLN A 17 -12.20 -19.54 3.14
CA GLN A 17 -13.54 -19.11 2.83
C GLN A 17 -13.63 -17.57 2.79
N THR A 18 -12.57 -16.90 3.24
CA THR A 18 -12.51 -15.43 3.34
C THR A 18 -11.75 -14.84 2.16
N PHE A 19 -12.35 -13.82 1.55
CA PHE A 19 -11.79 -13.08 0.42
C PHE A 19 -11.89 -11.57 0.69
N TYR A 20 -10.90 -10.83 0.21
CA TYR A 20 -10.86 -9.38 0.26
C TYR A 20 -11.02 -8.82 -1.15
N CYS A 21 -11.99 -7.93 -1.32
CA CYS A 21 -12.26 -7.27 -2.60
C CYS A 21 -11.74 -5.82 -2.56
N CYS A 22 -11.26 -5.31 -3.69
CA CYS A 22 -10.88 -3.90 -3.79
C CYS A 22 -12.06 -2.96 -3.47
N SER A 23 -11.86 -2.06 -2.52
CA SER A 23 -12.86 -1.07 -2.11
C SER A 23 -13.17 -0.06 -3.21
N THR A 24 -12.16 0.35 -4.00
CA THR A 24 -12.33 1.27 -5.15
C THR A 24 -13.20 0.63 -6.22
N TYR A 25 -12.89 -0.61 -6.62
CA TYR A 25 -13.73 -1.35 -7.57
C TYR A 25 -15.16 -1.52 -7.04
N ARG A 26 -15.32 -1.88 -5.77
CA ARG A 26 -16.64 -2.06 -5.16
C ARG A 26 -17.48 -0.78 -5.12
N LYS A 27 -16.85 0.39 -4.97
CA LYS A 27 -17.54 1.69 -4.88
C LYS A 27 -17.78 2.33 -6.24
N TYR A 28 -16.82 2.26 -7.16
CA TYR A 28 -16.80 3.06 -8.39
C TYR A 28 -16.79 2.21 -9.67
N GLY A 29 -16.72 0.88 -9.54
CA GLY A 29 -16.78 -0.06 -10.66
C GLY A 29 -15.54 -0.07 -11.54
N ALA A 30 -15.67 -0.74 -12.70
CA ALA A 30 -14.60 -1.02 -13.64
C ALA A 30 -13.91 0.23 -14.23
N LYS A 31 -14.58 1.39 -14.19
CA LYS A 31 -13.98 2.65 -14.67
C LYS A 31 -12.88 3.20 -13.76
N ALA A 32 -12.89 2.82 -12.48
CA ALA A 32 -11.95 3.33 -11.49
C ALA A 32 -10.87 2.32 -11.10
N CYS A 33 -11.12 1.02 -11.28
CA CYS A 33 -10.22 -0.06 -10.91
C CYS A 33 -10.66 -1.36 -11.60
N ASP A 34 -9.78 -2.36 -11.73
CA ASP A 34 -10.16 -3.72 -12.09
C ASP A 34 -10.75 -4.50 -10.90
N SER A 35 -11.38 -5.64 -11.18
CA SER A 35 -12.02 -6.51 -10.18
C SER A 35 -11.00 -7.31 -9.36
N HIS A 36 -10.21 -6.64 -8.53
CA HIS A 36 -9.23 -7.30 -7.67
C HIS A 36 -9.91 -8.06 -6.53
N ASN A 37 -9.51 -9.32 -6.37
CA ASN A 37 -9.90 -10.17 -5.27
C ASN A 37 -8.67 -10.92 -4.76
N LEU A 38 -8.47 -10.94 -3.44
CA LEU A 38 -7.39 -11.67 -2.79
C LEU A 38 -7.97 -12.69 -1.81
N GLU A 39 -7.44 -13.91 -1.84
CA GLU A 39 -7.69 -14.91 -0.80
C GLU A 39 -7.07 -14.44 0.52
N ALA A 40 -7.79 -14.59 1.63
CA ALA A 40 -7.27 -14.22 2.95
C ALA A 40 -6.00 -15.00 3.32
N ARG A 41 -5.87 -16.26 2.86
CA ARG A 41 -4.63 -17.05 3.02
C ARG A 41 -3.41 -16.34 2.43
N VAL A 42 -3.52 -15.83 1.20
CA VAL A 42 -2.39 -15.19 0.51
C VAL A 42 -1.91 -13.97 1.31
N LEU A 43 -2.85 -13.17 1.81
CA LEU A 43 -2.54 -12.04 2.68
C LEU A 43 -1.92 -12.49 4.00
N HIS A 44 -2.48 -13.52 4.63
CA HIS A 44 -1.97 -14.06 5.89
C HIS A 44 -0.51 -14.54 5.73
N GLU A 45 -0.22 -15.33 4.71
CA GLU A 45 1.12 -15.85 4.43
C GLU A 45 2.12 -14.74 4.14
N ALA A 46 1.73 -13.76 3.31
CA ALA A 46 2.58 -12.62 3.00
C ALA A 46 2.91 -11.77 4.25
N VAL A 47 1.90 -11.44 5.06
CA VAL A 47 2.08 -10.67 6.30
C VAL A 47 2.90 -11.46 7.32
N PHE A 48 2.62 -12.76 7.48
CA PHE A 48 3.35 -13.60 8.41
C PHE A 48 4.81 -13.75 8.01
N ALA A 49 5.10 -13.97 6.74
CA ALA A 49 6.47 -14.03 6.22
C ALA A 49 7.23 -12.71 6.47
N ASP A 50 6.57 -11.57 6.26
CA ASP A 50 7.17 -10.26 6.52
C ASP A 50 7.46 -10.03 8.02
N ILE A 51 6.52 -10.38 8.90
CA ILE A 51 6.72 -10.33 10.36
C ILE A 51 7.92 -11.21 10.76
N GLN A 52 8.00 -12.43 10.23
CA GLN A 52 9.11 -13.33 10.51
C GLN A 52 10.44 -12.76 10.01
N ALA A 53 10.47 -12.15 8.83
CA ALA A 53 11.67 -11.51 8.29
C ALA A 53 12.16 -10.37 9.19
N HIS A 54 11.24 -9.50 9.64
CA HIS A 54 11.55 -8.42 10.57
C HIS A 54 12.01 -8.94 11.93
N ALA A 55 11.35 -9.97 12.48
CA ALA A 55 11.75 -10.60 13.73
C ALA A 55 13.16 -11.20 13.64
N LYS A 56 13.46 -11.93 12.55
CA LYS A 56 14.81 -12.47 12.29
C LYS A 56 15.85 -11.37 12.20
N ALA A 57 15.57 -10.26 11.51
CA ALA A 57 16.48 -9.13 11.43
C ALA A 57 16.74 -8.50 12.81
N ALA A 58 15.69 -8.36 13.63
CA ALA A 58 15.79 -7.79 14.97
C ALA A 58 16.62 -8.66 15.92
N VAL A 59 16.44 -9.99 15.85
CA VAL A 59 17.20 -10.96 16.65
C VAL A 59 18.65 -11.05 16.17
N SER A 60 18.89 -11.03 14.85
CA SER A 60 20.23 -11.23 14.30
C SER A 60 21.15 -10.02 14.51
N ASN A 61 20.65 -8.81 14.24
CA ASN A 61 21.44 -7.59 14.43
C ASN A 61 20.51 -6.37 14.61
N ARG A 62 20.20 -6.07 15.87
CA ARG A 62 19.34 -4.94 16.25
C ARG A 62 19.88 -3.60 15.76
N GLU A 63 21.17 -3.35 15.85
CA GLU A 63 21.77 -2.06 15.47
C GLU A 63 21.66 -1.80 13.97
N ALA A 64 21.95 -2.82 13.16
CA ALA A 64 21.79 -2.74 11.71
C ALA A 64 20.33 -2.48 11.32
N LEU A 65 19.37 -3.13 12.00
CA LEU A 65 17.95 -2.90 11.78
C LEU A 65 17.55 -1.46 12.13
N VAL A 66 17.94 -0.95 13.30
CA VAL A 66 17.65 0.43 13.71
C VAL A 66 18.23 1.44 12.73
N LYS A 67 19.48 1.25 12.29
CA LYS A 67 20.12 2.10 11.28
C LYS A 67 19.37 2.07 9.94
N LYS A 68 18.94 0.88 9.50
CA LYS A 68 18.13 0.73 8.27
C LYS A 68 16.81 1.51 8.38
N ILE A 69 16.11 1.38 9.51
CA ILE A 69 14.86 2.09 9.76
C ILE A 69 15.08 3.61 9.75
N ALA A 70 16.09 4.11 10.47
CA ALA A 70 16.41 5.53 10.51
C ALA A 70 16.72 6.10 9.11
N ASN A 71 17.50 5.37 8.30
CA ASN A 71 17.80 5.75 6.92
C ASN A 71 16.54 5.80 6.04
N GLN A 72 15.66 4.80 6.16
CA GLN A 72 14.39 4.78 5.43
C GLN A 72 13.50 5.96 5.82
N MET A 73 13.43 6.31 7.11
CA MET A 73 12.70 7.49 7.57
C MET A 73 13.28 8.78 6.99
N HIS A 74 14.61 8.93 7.01
CA HIS A 74 15.27 10.10 6.44
C HIS A 74 14.98 10.26 4.93
N LEU A 75 15.03 9.16 4.17
CA LEU A 75 14.71 9.17 2.75
C LEU A 75 13.25 9.57 2.49
N ARG A 76 12.30 9.04 3.27
CA ARG A 76 10.88 9.42 3.18
C ARG A 76 10.69 10.91 3.44
N VAL A 77 11.21 11.41 4.56
CA VAL A 77 11.13 12.84 4.91
C VAL A 77 11.74 13.74 3.83
N SER A 78 12.88 13.33 3.26
CA SER A 78 13.53 14.07 2.17
C SER A 78 12.66 14.08 0.91
N SER A 79 12.06 12.95 0.54
CA SER A 79 11.16 12.83 -0.61
C SER A 79 9.91 13.69 -0.42
N ASP A 80 9.28 13.63 0.76
CA ASP A 80 8.08 14.39 1.10
C ASP A 80 8.37 15.89 1.05
N ARG A 81 9.50 16.33 1.62
CA ARG A 81 9.94 17.73 1.52
C ARG A 81 10.14 18.17 0.07
N ALA A 82 10.72 17.31 -0.78
CA ALA A 82 10.90 17.62 -2.20
C ALA A 82 9.55 17.73 -2.92
N GLN A 83 8.59 16.86 -2.60
CA GLN A 83 7.23 16.91 -3.12
C GLN A 83 6.53 18.21 -2.68
N HIS A 84 6.53 18.53 -1.39
CA HIS A 84 5.93 19.76 -0.87
C HIS A 84 6.53 21.04 -1.48
N LYS A 85 7.83 21.05 -1.78
CA LYS A 85 8.45 22.17 -2.50
C LYS A 85 7.90 22.32 -3.92
N ARG A 86 7.67 21.20 -4.63
CA ARG A 86 7.06 21.22 -5.97
C ARG A 86 5.62 21.70 -5.90
N ASP A 87 4.84 21.18 -4.95
CA ASP A 87 3.44 21.56 -4.76
C ASP A 87 3.33 23.05 -4.41
N LEU A 88 4.20 23.56 -3.53
CA LEU A 88 4.24 24.98 -3.19
C LEU A 88 4.54 25.85 -4.42
N LYS A 89 5.50 25.44 -5.25
CA LYS A 89 5.83 26.17 -6.50
C LYS A 89 4.64 26.17 -7.45
N GLN A 90 3.95 25.04 -7.60
CA GLN A 90 2.76 24.94 -8.43
C GLN A 90 1.62 25.81 -7.92
N CYS A 91 1.35 25.81 -6.61
CA CYS A 91 0.34 26.67 -6.01
C CYS A 91 0.67 28.16 -6.19
N LYS A 92 1.94 28.55 -6.02
CA LYS A 92 2.37 29.95 -6.24
C LYS A 92 2.22 30.37 -7.70
N ALA A 93 2.58 29.51 -8.65
CA ALA A 93 2.39 29.78 -10.07
C ALA A 93 0.90 29.98 -10.40
N ARG A 94 0.04 29.11 -9.88
CA ARG A 94 -1.42 29.25 -10.04
C ARG A 94 -1.97 30.52 -9.42
N ILE A 95 -1.46 30.96 -8.27
CA ILE A 95 -1.87 32.23 -7.65
C ILE A 95 -1.45 33.40 -8.55
N ALA A 96 -0.21 33.41 -9.05
CA ALA A 96 0.25 34.47 -9.95
C ALA A 96 -0.54 34.53 -11.27
N GLU A 97 -0.91 33.38 -11.83
CA GLU A 97 -1.81 33.31 -13.00
C GLU A 97 -3.18 33.91 -12.71
N ILE A 98 -3.74 33.70 -11.50
CA ILE A 98 -5.01 34.29 -11.09
C ILE A 98 -4.86 35.79 -10.87
N GLU A 99 -3.78 36.23 -10.24
CA GLU A 99 -3.49 37.65 -10.02
C GLU A 99 -3.30 38.42 -11.34
N ASP A 100 -2.78 37.79 -12.40
CA ASP A 100 -2.64 38.40 -13.73
C ASP A 100 -3.98 38.57 -14.48
N LEU A 101 -5.02 37.83 -14.06
CA LEU A 101 -6.36 37.92 -14.65
C LEU A 101 -7.22 39.07 -14.08
N TYR A 102 -6.76 39.74 -13.01
CA TYR A 102 -7.47 40.81 -12.30
C TYR A 102 -6.67 42.10 -12.23
#